data_AF-A0A5C8NIX0-F1
#
_entry.id   AF-A0A5C8NIX0-F1
#
_cell.length_a   1.000
_cell.length_b   1.000
_cell.length_c   1.000
_cell.angle_alpha   90.00
_cell.angle_beta   90.00
_cell.angle_gamma   90.00
#
_symmetry.space_group_name_H-M   'P 1'
#
loop_
_entity.id
_entity.type
_entity.pdbx_description
1 polymer ?
#
loop_
_entity_poly.entity_id
_entity_poly.type
_entity_poly.pdbx_seq_one_letter_code
_entity_poly.pdbx_strand_id
1 'polypeptide(L)'
;MAFSDVREYTHLTDEEVEAIGRELDQIRKEIEESRGQADRDYILRIIKIQRRLAAAGRITLFASFFPPAWLLGTVMLGSAKILENIEIGHNTMHGQWDWMNDPEIHSSNWEWDTTQPAEQWKHSHNYIHHQFTNVIGHDNDIGYGILRMTRDQKWHPVNLGQPVYNALLALFFEWGVALHDLDIGAIRKGEKNPKVLKRQLKQIYKKVGKQALKDYIVYPALTGPFWLRTLTANATANLMRNVWAYLVIFCGHFPDGAVHFTEEELEDETRAEWYLRQMLGSANFEGSKLTHLMSGQLGYQIEHHLFPDLPSNRYAEVAVKVKDLCKRYDIPYTTGPLGRQYMQVLRTIMKLSLPDKLTSHDPPPTAPRGEQRGRRLKDEERPRARSELGHWSSSAA
;
A
#
# COMPACT_ATOMS: atom_id res chain seq x y z
N MET A 1 20.63 3.14 -1.11
CA MET A 1 21.29 3.16 0.20
C MET A 1 20.18 3.46 1.17
N ALA A 2 19.99 2.57 2.11
CA ALA A 2 19.03 2.73 3.19
C ALA A 2 19.62 3.67 4.24
N PHE A 3 18.76 4.42 4.89
CA PHE A 3 19.13 5.33 5.96
C PHE A 3 18.99 4.63 7.31
N SER A 4 19.90 4.92 8.22
CA SER A 4 19.92 4.42 9.60
C SER A 4 19.45 5.46 10.62
N ASP A 5 19.25 6.70 10.18
CA ASP A 5 18.73 7.80 10.99
C ASP A 5 17.98 8.81 10.08
N VAL A 6 16.67 8.98 10.26
CA VAL A 6 15.84 9.97 9.54
C VAL A 6 16.29 11.40 9.83
N ARG A 7 16.91 11.66 10.98
CA ARG A 7 17.51 12.97 11.33
C ARG A 7 18.83 13.23 10.63
N GLU A 8 19.51 12.20 10.10
CA GLU A 8 20.65 12.45 9.22
C GLU A 8 20.18 12.90 7.82
N TYR A 9 18.96 12.52 7.45
CA TYR A 9 18.32 12.90 6.21
C TYR A 9 17.63 14.27 6.28
N THR A 10 17.13 14.63 7.45
CA THR A 10 16.44 15.89 7.71
C THR A 10 17.34 16.79 8.56
N HIS A 11 17.55 18.05 8.19
CA HIS A 11 18.45 18.96 8.90
C HIS A 11 17.84 19.52 10.21
N LEU A 12 16.90 18.77 10.80
CA LEU A 12 16.00 19.21 11.86
C LEU A 12 16.63 19.06 13.24
N THR A 13 16.32 20.00 14.14
CA THR A 13 16.61 19.84 15.58
C THR A 13 15.57 18.95 16.26
N ASP A 14 15.90 18.44 17.44
CA ASP A 14 14.98 17.64 18.27
C ASP A 14 13.66 18.41 18.53
N GLU A 15 13.75 19.72 18.79
CA GLU A 15 12.57 20.56 19.02
C GLU A 15 11.69 20.69 17.77
N GLU A 16 12.29 20.74 16.58
CA GLU A 16 11.58 20.80 15.30
C GLU A 16 10.88 19.47 15.00
N VAL A 17 11.57 18.34 15.21
CA VAL A 17 10.98 17.00 15.08
C VAL A 17 9.75 16.86 15.98
N GLU A 18 9.89 17.23 17.26
CA GLU A 18 8.78 17.20 18.21
C GLU A 18 7.65 18.18 17.84
N ALA A 19 7.98 19.35 17.26
CA ALA A 19 6.97 20.28 16.76
C ALA A 19 6.17 19.69 15.60
N ILE A 20 6.86 19.06 14.64
CA ILE A 20 6.24 18.35 13.51
C ILE A 20 5.29 17.26 14.02
N GLY A 21 5.72 16.45 14.98
CA GLY A 21 4.88 15.42 15.59
C GLY A 21 3.58 15.99 16.17
N ARG A 22 3.67 17.08 16.93
CA ARG A 22 2.48 17.77 17.49
C ARG A 22 1.55 18.33 16.41
N GLU A 23 2.11 18.91 15.36
CA GLU A 23 1.32 19.47 14.25
C GLU A 23 0.60 18.38 13.45
N LEU A 24 1.24 17.22 13.23
CA LEU A 24 0.62 16.06 12.58
C LEU A 24 -0.48 15.43 13.44
N ASP A 25 -0.26 15.30 14.75
CA ASP A 25 -1.32 14.86 15.68
C ASP A 25 -2.50 15.85 15.69
N GLN A 26 -2.24 17.15 15.59
CA GLN A 26 -3.29 18.16 15.47
C GLN A 26 -4.06 18.05 14.15
N ILE A 27 -3.38 17.81 13.03
CA ILE A 27 -4.03 17.53 11.73
C ILE A 27 -4.94 16.32 11.83
N ARG A 28 -4.46 15.21 12.44
CA ARG A 28 -5.26 14.00 12.67
C ARG A 28 -6.52 14.33 13.47
N LYS A 29 -6.35 15.00 14.61
CA LYS A 29 -7.45 15.37 15.51
C LYS A 29 -8.52 16.19 14.81
N GLU A 30 -8.14 17.19 14.01
CA GLU A 30 -9.09 18.02 13.25
C GLU A 30 -9.94 17.20 12.27
N ILE A 31 -9.35 16.20 11.61
CA ILE A 31 -10.10 15.29 10.72
C ILE A 31 -11.02 14.37 11.54
N GLU A 32 -10.55 13.82 12.65
CA GLU A 32 -11.34 12.97 13.54
C GLU A 32 -12.53 13.70 14.17
N GLU A 33 -12.38 14.99 14.51
CA GLU A 33 -13.44 15.82 15.08
C GLU A 33 -14.43 16.33 14.03
N SER A 34 -13.99 16.50 12.78
CA SER A 34 -14.84 17.02 11.68
C SER A 34 -15.55 15.94 10.86
N ARG A 35 -15.16 14.66 11.01
CA ARG A 35 -15.81 13.55 10.29
C ARG A 35 -17.29 13.43 10.65
N GLY A 36 -18.13 13.09 9.68
CA GLY A 36 -19.56 12.99 9.91
C GLY A 36 -20.38 12.52 8.72
N GLN A 37 -21.61 13.02 8.60
CA GLN A 37 -22.58 12.50 7.63
C GLN A 37 -22.08 12.59 6.17
N ALA A 38 -21.26 13.59 5.83
CA ALA A 38 -20.70 13.72 4.48
C ALA A 38 -19.75 12.55 4.12
N ASP A 39 -18.92 12.11 5.07
CA ASP A 39 -18.01 10.97 4.89
C ASP A 39 -18.78 9.64 4.81
N ARG A 40 -19.82 9.51 5.65
CA ARG A 40 -20.75 8.37 5.58
C ARG A 40 -21.46 8.29 4.23
N ASP A 41 -22.00 9.41 3.75
CA ASP A 41 -22.68 9.47 2.46
C ASP A 41 -21.74 9.19 1.30
N TYR A 42 -20.46 9.56 1.44
CA TYR A 42 -19.42 9.22 0.47
C TYR A 42 -19.27 7.70 0.35
N ILE A 43 -18.92 6.99 1.42
CA ILE A 43 -18.64 5.56 1.34
C ILE A 43 -19.87 4.75 0.91
N LEU A 44 -21.07 5.10 1.41
CA LEU A 44 -22.33 4.48 0.99
C LEU A 44 -22.60 4.68 -0.50
N ARG A 45 -22.29 5.87 -1.03
CA ARG A 45 -22.42 6.16 -2.47
C ARG A 45 -21.44 5.35 -3.29
N ILE A 46 -20.18 5.24 -2.86
CA ILE A 46 -19.16 4.46 -3.57
C ILE A 46 -19.55 2.97 -3.59
N ILE A 47 -19.95 2.39 -2.46
CA ILE A 47 -20.45 1.00 -2.39
C ILE A 47 -21.64 0.80 -3.33
N LYS A 48 -22.58 1.74 -3.36
CA LYS A 48 -23.74 1.67 -4.26
C LYS A 48 -23.35 1.74 -5.73
N ILE A 49 -22.40 2.59 -6.10
CA ILE A 49 -21.87 2.69 -7.47
C ILE A 49 -21.18 1.38 -7.85
N GLN A 50 -20.29 0.88 -6.99
CA GLN A 50 -19.56 -0.37 -7.19
C GLN A 50 -20.53 -1.56 -7.41
N ARG A 51 -21.54 -1.72 -6.54
CA ARG A 51 -22.54 -2.80 -6.65
C ARG A 51 -23.36 -2.71 -7.93
N ARG A 52 -23.73 -1.49 -8.34
CA ARG A 52 -24.44 -1.25 -9.60
C ARG A 52 -23.59 -1.56 -10.82
N LEU A 53 -22.32 -1.17 -10.82
CA LEU A 53 -21.37 -1.50 -11.89
C LEU A 53 -21.18 -3.01 -12.00
N ALA A 54 -21.01 -3.70 -10.85
CA ALA A 54 -20.90 -5.15 -10.82
C ALA A 54 -22.15 -5.81 -11.42
N ALA A 55 -23.34 -5.46 -10.94
CA ALA A 55 -24.60 -6.01 -11.43
C ALA A 55 -24.85 -5.70 -12.92
N ALA A 56 -24.67 -4.44 -13.34
CA ALA A 56 -24.86 -4.02 -14.72
C ALA A 56 -23.86 -4.72 -15.65
N GLY A 57 -22.60 -4.86 -15.24
CA GLY A 57 -21.59 -5.60 -15.98
C GLY A 57 -21.99 -7.07 -16.17
N ARG A 58 -22.44 -7.75 -15.11
CA ARG A 58 -22.93 -9.14 -15.20
C ARG A 58 -24.14 -9.27 -16.13
N ILE A 59 -25.12 -8.38 -16.04
CA ILE A 59 -26.32 -8.39 -16.90
C ILE A 59 -25.92 -8.16 -18.36
N THR A 60 -25.02 -7.21 -18.61
CA THR A 60 -24.56 -6.88 -19.98
C THR A 60 -23.89 -8.09 -20.65
N LEU A 61 -23.20 -8.95 -19.89
CA LEU A 61 -22.54 -10.14 -20.42
C LEU A 61 -23.49 -11.22 -20.97
N PHE A 62 -24.80 -11.18 -20.64
CA PHE A 62 -25.80 -12.01 -21.33
C PHE A 62 -25.94 -11.65 -22.82
N ALA A 63 -25.55 -10.44 -23.21
CA ALA A 63 -25.49 -10.00 -24.60
C ALA A 63 -24.06 -10.05 -25.19
N SER A 64 -23.11 -10.72 -24.54
CA SER A 64 -21.68 -10.69 -24.91
C SER A 64 -21.35 -11.29 -26.28
N PHE A 65 -22.28 -11.99 -26.93
CA PHE A 65 -22.14 -12.36 -28.34
C PHE A 65 -21.88 -11.14 -29.24
N PHE A 66 -22.43 -9.98 -28.86
CA PHE A 66 -22.13 -8.68 -29.43
C PHE A 66 -20.86 -8.10 -28.80
N PRO A 67 -19.75 -7.92 -29.56
CA PRO A 67 -18.46 -7.50 -28.98
C PRO A 67 -18.50 -6.20 -28.16
N PRO A 68 -19.25 -5.14 -28.55
CA PRO A 68 -19.38 -3.95 -27.70
C PRO A 68 -20.03 -4.22 -26.34
N ALA A 69 -20.99 -5.16 -26.25
CA ALA A 69 -21.58 -5.55 -24.97
C ALA A 69 -20.57 -6.32 -24.11
N TRP A 70 -19.75 -7.19 -24.71
CA TRP A 70 -18.65 -7.83 -23.98
C TRP A 70 -17.68 -6.80 -23.41
N LEU A 71 -17.25 -5.84 -24.23
CA LEU A 71 -16.32 -4.78 -23.81
C LEU A 71 -16.92 -3.93 -22.69
N LEU A 72 -18.16 -3.45 -22.87
CA LEU A 72 -18.85 -2.63 -21.87
C LEU A 72 -19.03 -3.39 -20.55
N GLY A 73 -19.49 -4.64 -20.61
CA GLY A 73 -19.66 -5.48 -19.43
C GLY A 73 -18.35 -5.73 -18.70
N THR A 74 -17.27 -5.98 -19.46
CA THR A 74 -15.92 -6.19 -18.91
C THR A 74 -15.37 -4.94 -18.24
N VAL A 75 -15.51 -3.76 -18.86
CA VAL A 75 -15.07 -2.48 -18.28
C VAL A 75 -15.86 -2.14 -17.02
N MET A 76 -17.17 -2.37 -17.00
CA MET A 76 -18.00 -2.20 -15.79
C MET A 76 -17.53 -3.12 -14.66
N LEU A 77 -17.28 -4.41 -14.96
CA LEU A 77 -16.79 -5.37 -13.97
C LEU A 77 -15.38 -5.03 -13.47
N GLY A 78 -14.46 -4.68 -14.38
CA GLY A 78 -13.10 -4.28 -14.02
C GLY A 78 -13.10 -3.04 -13.12
N SER A 79 -13.92 -2.04 -13.44
CA SER A 79 -14.08 -0.84 -12.62
C SER A 79 -14.67 -1.16 -11.25
N ALA A 80 -15.69 -2.02 -11.19
CA ALA A 80 -16.27 -2.47 -9.92
C ALA A 80 -15.27 -3.25 -9.05
N LYS A 81 -14.43 -4.09 -9.67
CA LYS A 81 -13.37 -4.83 -8.97
C LYS A 81 -12.26 -3.90 -8.46
N ILE A 82 -11.90 -2.86 -9.21
CA ILE A 82 -10.94 -1.85 -8.76
C ILE A 82 -11.49 -1.08 -7.56
N LEU A 83 -12.70 -0.53 -7.64
CA LEU A 83 -13.33 0.19 -6.53
C LEU A 83 -13.46 -0.70 -5.27
N GLU A 84 -13.90 -1.95 -5.45
CA GLU A 84 -14.00 -2.89 -4.33
C GLU A 84 -12.64 -3.19 -3.69
N ASN A 85 -11.59 -3.29 -4.50
CA ASN A 85 -10.27 -3.67 -3.98
C ASN A 85 -9.62 -2.54 -3.19
N ILE A 86 -9.51 -1.34 -3.75
CA ILE A 86 -8.67 -0.28 -3.17
C ILE A 86 -9.44 0.89 -2.57
N GLU A 87 -10.63 1.24 -3.06
CA GLU A 87 -11.41 2.34 -2.48
C GLU A 87 -12.33 1.87 -1.33
N ILE A 88 -12.88 0.66 -1.42
CA ILE A 88 -13.79 0.12 -0.42
C ILE A 88 -13.06 -0.84 0.51
N GLY A 89 -12.61 -1.99 -0.01
CA GLY A 89 -12.10 -3.08 0.82
C GLY A 89 -10.83 -2.74 1.58
N HIS A 90 -9.81 -2.23 0.89
CA HIS A 90 -8.57 -1.75 1.49
C HIS A 90 -8.84 -0.74 2.62
N ASN A 91 -9.57 0.33 2.31
CA ASN A 91 -9.86 1.42 3.23
C ASN A 91 -10.72 0.97 4.42
N THR A 92 -11.71 0.10 4.20
CA THR A 92 -12.53 -0.46 5.28
C THR A 92 -11.70 -1.33 6.21
N MET A 93 -10.79 -2.16 5.69
CA MET A 93 -9.94 -3.00 6.54
C MET A 93 -8.86 -2.24 7.29
N HIS A 94 -8.50 -1.02 6.86
CA HIS A 94 -7.71 -0.07 7.66
C HIS A 94 -8.48 0.56 8.82
N GLY A 95 -9.79 0.33 8.93
CA GLY A 95 -10.61 0.91 9.99
C GLY A 95 -11.08 2.33 9.72
N GLN A 96 -10.91 2.84 8.50
CA GLN A 96 -11.26 4.23 8.13
C GLN A 96 -12.73 4.60 8.38
N TRP A 97 -13.60 3.58 8.50
CA TRP A 97 -15.04 3.70 8.63
C TRP A 97 -15.57 3.20 9.97
N ASP A 98 -14.71 2.65 10.85
CA ASP A 98 -15.11 1.98 12.10
C ASP A 98 -15.81 2.94 13.07
N TRP A 99 -15.48 4.24 13.00
CA TRP A 99 -16.14 5.30 13.77
C TRP A 99 -17.65 5.41 13.52
N MET A 100 -18.14 4.90 12.38
CA MET A 100 -19.59 4.85 12.09
C MET A 100 -20.32 3.80 12.93
N ASN A 101 -19.60 2.84 13.53
CA ASN A 101 -20.18 1.64 14.15
C ASN A 101 -21.20 0.92 13.24
N ASP A 102 -20.96 0.94 11.93
CA ASP A 102 -21.81 0.25 10.96
C ASP A 102 -21.50 -1.25 10.99
N PRO A 103 -22.51 -2.15 11.05
CA PRO A 103 -22.26 -3.59 11.17
C PRO A 103 -21.65 -4.20 9.90
N GLU A 104 -21.86 -3.58 8.74
CA GLU A 104 -21.34 -4.06 7.46
C GLU A 104 -20.02 -3.36 7.12
N ILE A 105 -19.96 -2.04 7.23
CA ILE A 105 -18.79 -1.22 6.86
C ILE A 105 -17.85 -1.08 8.07
N HIS A 106 -17.18 -2.19 8.41
CA HIS A 106 -16.27 -2.26 9.55
C HIS A 106 -15.09 -3.20 9.28
N SER A 107 -13.89 -2.85 9.76
CA SER A 107 -12.63 -3.58 9.53
C SER A 107 -12.63 -5.02 10.04
N SER A 108 -13.46 -5.32 11.04
CA SER A 108 -13.62 -6.68 11.59
C SER A 108 -14.51 -7.59 10.73
N ASN A 109 -15.40 -7.02 9.91
CA ASN A 109 -16.46 -7.75 9.22
C ASN A 109 -16.31 -7.75 7.69
N TRP A 110 -15.67 -6.72 7.12
CA TRP A 110 -15.55 -6.59 5.68
C TRP A 110 -14.66 -7.68 5.09
N GLU A 111 -15.16 -8.34 4.04
CA GLU A 111 -14.42 -9.36 3.31
C GLU A 111 -14.50 -9.07 1.81
N TRP A 112 -13.44 -8.44 1.30
CA TRP A 112 -13.33 -7.88 -0.04
C TRP A 112 -13.26 -8.89 -1.20
N ASP A 113 -13.50 -8.42 -2.41
CA ASP A 113 -13.45 -9.23 -3.64
C ASP A 113 -12.02 -9.43 -4.22
N THR A 114 -11.18 -10.16 -3.49
CA THR A 114 -9.85 -10.60 -3.95
C THR A 114 -9.48 -11.96 -3.36
N THR A 115 -8.31 -12.49 -3.68
CA THR A 115 -7.79 -13.78 -3.21
C THR A 115 -7.12 -13.72 -1.83
N GLN A 116 -6.75 -12.52 -1.37
CA GLN A 116 -6.15 -12.31 -0.04
C GLN A 116 -7.21 -12.35 1.07
N PRO A 117 -7.07 -13.21 2.10
CA PRO A 117 -7.95 -13.17 3.27
C PRO A 117 -7.79 -11.87 4.06
N ALA A 118 -8.91 -11.28 4.53
CA ALA A 118 -8.89 -10.02 5.27
C ALA A 118 -8.02 -10.05 6.54
N GLU A 119 -8.04 -11.17 7.28
CA GLU A 119 -7.19 -11.35 8.47
C GLU A 119 -5.69 -11.25 8.13
N GLN A 120 -5.27 -11.89 7.04
CA GLN A 120 -3.87 -11.89 6.60
C GLN A 120 -3.47 -10.53 6.04
N TRP A 121 -4.38 -9.83 5.35
CA TRP A 121 -4.17 -8.45 4.93
C TRP A 121 -3.91 -7.54 6.13
N LYS A 122 -4.73 -7.62 7.18
CA LYS A 122 -4.55 -6.80 8.38
C LYS A 122 -3.22 -7.09 9.11
N HIS A 123 -2.72 -8.31 9.05
CA HIS A 123 -1.40 -8.64 9.60
C HIS A 123 -0.27 -8.14 8.68
N SER A 124 -0.19 -8.63 7.44
CA SER A 124 0.89 -8.28 6.50
C SER A 124 0.94 -6.79 6.15
N HIS A 125 -0.20 -6.16 5.89
CA HIS A 125 -0.24 -4.77 5.46
C HIS A 125 -0.39 -3.81 6.64
N ASN A 126 -1.46 -3.92 7.43
CA ASN A 126 -1.74 -2.90 8.44
C ASN A 126 -0.77 -2.98 9.63
N TYR A 127 -0.37 -4.19 10.04
CA TYR A 127 0.56 -4.34 11.17
C TYR A 127 2.02 -4.28 10.71
N ILE A 128 2.42 -5.08 9.73
CA ILE A 128 3.84 -5.11 9.32
C ILE A 128 4.19 -3.89 8.45
N HIS A 129 3.56 -3.75 7.28
CA HIS A 129 3.96 -2.70 6.34
C HIS A 129 3.76 -1.29 6.91
N HIS A 130 2.58 -0.94 7.43
CA HIS A 130 2.35 0.42 7.97
C HIS A 130 3.17 0.75 9.22
N GLN A 131 3.56 -0.25 10.03
CA GLN A 131 4.44 0.00 11.17
C GLN A 131 5.89 0.20 10.72
N PHE A 132 6.36 -0.62 9.77
CA PHE A 132 7.76 -0.72 9.36
C PHE A 132 8.00 -0.25 7.93
N THR A 133 7.19 0.67 7.41
CA THR A 133 7.21 1.12 6.01
C THR A 133 8.63 1.34 5.49
N ASN A 134 8.97 0.63 4.41
CA ASN A 134 10.26 0.70 3.74
C ASN A 134 11.49 0.37 4.62
N VAL A 135 11.32 -0.29 5.76
CA VAL A 135 12.42 -0.82 6.59
C VAL A 135 12.85 -2.18 6.06
N ILE A 136 14.10 -2.28 5.61
CA ILE A 136 14.67 -3.50 5.05
C ILE A 136 14.76 -4.57 6.14
N GLY A 137 14.25 -5.76 5.84
CA GLY A 137 14.23 -6.90 6.77
C GLY A 137 12.91 -7.07 7.51
N HIS A 138 12.12 -5.99 7.63
CA HIS A 138 10.81 -6.00 8.28
C HIS A 138 9.66 -5.85 7.27
N ASP A 139 9.76 -4.88 6.36
CA ASP A 139 8.73 -4.63 5.36
C ASP A 139 8.85 -5.56 4.16
N ASN A 140 7.99 -6.57 4.13
CA ASN A 140 7.93 -7.53 3.04
C ASN A 140 7.37 -6.92 1.75
N ASP A 141 6.77 -5.73 1.77
CA ASP A 141 6.31 -5.05 0.56
C ASP A 141 7.49 -4.52 -0.27
N ILE A 142 8.69 -4.40 0.31
CA ILE A 142 9.95 -4.12 -0.42
C ILE A 142 10.26 -5.28 -1.38
N GLY A 143 9.69 -5.17 -2.58
CA GLY A 143 9.85 -6.16 -3.65
C GLY A 143 9.05 -7.45 -3.47
N TYR A 144 8.13 -7.52 -2.51
CA TYR A 144 7.25 -8.70 -2.29
C TYR A 144 8.02 -10.02 -2.12
N GLY A 145 9.26 -9.95 -1.60
CA GLY A 145 10.17 -11.09 -1.45
C GLY A 145 10.69 -11.72 -2.75
N ILE A 146 10.36 -11.15 -3.91
CA ILE A 146 10.75 -11.67 -5.24
C ILE A 146 11.57 -10.68 -6.08
N LEU A 147 11.40 -9.38 -5.84
CA LEU A 147 12.12 -8.30 -6.52
C LEU A 147 13.20 -7.74 -5.59
N ARG A 148 14.26 -7.21 -6.20
CA ARG A 148 15.31 -6.48 -5.51
C ARG A 148 15.06 -4.99 -5.74
N MET A 149 14.63 -4.28 -4.70
CA MET A 149 14.16 -2.88 -4.81
C MET A 149 15.17 -1.86 -4.28
N THR A 150 16.23 -2.32 -3.61
CA THR A 150 17.34 -1.46 -3.19
C THR A 150 18.70 -2.14 -3.37
N ARG A 151 19.78 -1.35 -3.41
CA ARG A 151 21.15 -1.85 -3.45
C ARG A 151 21.60 -2.52 -2.16
N ASP A 152 20.96 -2.17 -1.04
CA ASP A 152 21.29 -2.73 0.27
C ASP A 152 20.83 -4.20 0.39
N GLN A 153 19.94 -4.64 -0.51
CA GLN A 153 19.69 -6.06 -0.74
C GLN A 153 20.82 -6.65 -1.60
N LYS A 154 21.39 -7.77 -1.16
CA LYS A 154 22.46 -8.47 -1.91
C LYS A 154 21.96 -8.95 -3.27
N TRP A 155 22.71 -8.66 -4.32
CA TRP A 155 22.42 -9.17 -5.66
C TRP A 155 22.77 -10.67 -5.79
N HIS A 156 21.91 -11.40 -6.51
CA HIS A 156 22.06 -12.80 -6.88
C HIS A 156 21.73 -13.00 -8.37
N PRO A 157 22.29 -14.03 -9.05
CA PRO A 157 22.04 -14.28 -10.48
C PRO A 157 20.56 -14.39 -10.88
N VAL A 158 19.71 -14.87 -9.97
CA VAL A 158 18.24 -14.93 -10.18
C VAL A 158 17.64 -13.55 -10.43
N ASN A 159 18.26 -12.47 -9.94
CA ASN A 159 17.77 -11.10 -10.15
C ASN A 159 17.83 -10.68 -11.62
N LEU A 160 18.57 -11.37 -12.51
CA LEU A 160 18.47 -11.12 -13.96
C LEU A 160 17.05 -11.38 -14.49
N GLY A 161 16.29 -12.27 -13.87
CA GLY A 161 14.90 -12.57 -14.20
C GLY A 161 13.89 -11.54 -13.67
N GLN A 162 14.34 -10.56 -12.88
CA GLN A 162 13.48 -9.59 -12.22
C GLN A 162 12.49 -8.86 -13.15
N PRO A 163 12.85 -8.47 -14.39
CA PRO A 163 11.88 -7.88 -15.33
C PRO A 163 10.69 -8.81 -15.62
N VAL A 164 10.95 -10.11 -15.76
CA VAL A 164 9.93 -11.13 -15.99
C VAL A 164 9.12 -11.36 -14.72
N TYR A 165 9.78 -11.47 -13.56
CA TYR A 165 9.10 -11.65 -12.27
C TYR A 165 8.18 -10.47 -11.96
N ASN A 166 8.62 -9.25 -12.25
CA ASN A 166 7.82 -8.05 -12.09
C ASN A 166 6.59 -8.04 -13.01
N ALA A 167 6.76 -8.41 -14.29
CA ALA A 167 5.64 -8.52 -15.21
C ALA A 167 4.63 -9.58 -14.74
N LEU A 168 5.11 -10.76 -14.29
CA LEU A 168 4.24 -11.80 -13.74
C LEU A 168 3.53 -11.34 -12.46
N LEU A 169 4.23 -10.64 -11.57
CA LEU A 169 3.64 -10.05 -10.37
C LEU A 169 2.52 -9.07 -10.73
N ALA A 170 2.73 -8.18 -11.71
CA ALA A 170 1.71 -7.24 -12.17
C ALA A 170 0.46 -7.96 -12.74
N LEU A 171 0.65 -9.03 -13.52
CA LEU A 171 -0.46 -9.79 -14.11
C LEU A 171 -1.23 -10.61 -13.06
N PHE A 172 -0.54 -11.13 -12.04
CA PHE A 172 -1.08 -12.02 -11.01
C PHE A 172 -1.11 -11.38 -9.62
N PHE A 173 -1.21 -10.06 -9.53
CA PHE A 173 -0.97 -9.31 -8.31
C PHE A 173 -1.81 -9.78 -7.11
N GLU A 174 -3.11 -10.02 -7.27
CA GLU A 174 -3.96 -10.54 -6.18
C GLU A 174 -3.44 -11.86 -5.59
N TRP A 175 -2.87 -12.72 -6.45
CA TRP A 175 -2.37 -14.05 -6.07
C TRP A 175 -1.03 -13.92 -5.37
N GLY A 176 -0.19 -12.97 -5.81
CA GLY A 176 1.04 -12.60 -5.12
C GLY A 176 0.75 -12.09 -3.70
N VAL A 177 -0.18 -11.14 -3.57
CA VAL A 177 -0.63 -10.61 -2.27
C VAL A 177 -1.24 -11.71 -1.40
N ALA A 178 -1.99 -12.65 -1.99
CA ALA A 178 -2.56 -13.79 -1.26
C ALA A 178 -1.52 -14.68 -0.57
N LEU A 179 -0.30 -14.72 -1.12
CA LEU A 179 0.79 -15.55 -0.62
C LEU A 179 1.82 -14.73 0.18
N HIS A 180 1.67 -13.40 0.24
CA HIS A 180 2.66 -12.50 0.81
C HIS A 180 2.81 -12.67 2.32
N ASP A 181 1.69 -12.76 3.05
CA ASP A 181 1.67 -12.99 4.51
C ASP A 181 2.23 -14.36 4.95
N LEU A 182 2.48 -15.27 3.99
CA LEU A 182 3.15 -16.53 4.28
C LEU A 182 4.62 -16.34 4.64
N ASP A 183 5.24 -15.21 4.31
CA ASP A 183 6.68 -14.97 4.51
C ASP A 183 7.51 -16.14 3.94
N ILE A 184 7.65 -16.14 2.62
CA ILE A 184 8.37 -17.19 1.88
C ILE A 184 9.83 -17.29 2.36
N GLY A 185 10.41 -16.18 2.84
CA GLY A 185 11.75 -16.16 3.42
C GLY A 185 11.84 -17.04 4.67
N ALA A 186 10.99 -16.78 5.67
CA ALA A 186 10.92 -17.58 6.89
C ALA A 186 10.54 -19.04 6.63
N ILE A 187 9.70 -19.32 5.62
CA ILE A 187 9.38 -20.69 5.21
C ILE A 187 10.62 -21.41 4.67
N ARG A 188 11.38 -20.77 3.76
CA ARG A 188 12.60 -21.36 3.18
C ARG A 188 13.69 -21.61 4.23
N LYS A 189 13.77 -20.75 5.25
CA LYS A 189 14.68 -20.91 6.39
C LYS A 189 14.18 -21.91 7.44
N GLY A 190 12.93 -22.34 7.37
CA GLY A 190 12.33 -23.25 8.36
C GLY A 190 11.95 -22.58 9.69
N GLU A 191 11.84 -21.25 9.71
CA GLU A 191 11.57 -20.44 10.91
C GLU A 191 10.06 -20.24 11.15
N LYS A 192 9.23 -20.38 10.10
CA LYS A 192 7.77 -20.19 10.18
C LYS A 192 7.13 -21.30 11.03
N ASN A 193 6.34 -20.92 12.03
CA ASN A 193 5.59 -21.87 12.85
C ASN A 193 4.64 -22.75 11.98
N PRO A 194 4.78 -24.09 12.00
CA PRO A 194 3.99 -24.98 11.14
C PRO A 194 2.47 -24.90 11.36
N LYS A 195 2.01 -24.64 12.60
CA LYS A 195 0.58 -24.49 12.92
C LYS A 195 0.01 -23.23 12.28
N VAL A 196 0.77 -22.12 12.33
CA VAL A 196 0.40 -20.84 11.71
C VAL A 196 0.36 -21.00 10.19
N LEU A 197 1.40 -21.59 9.60
CA LEU A 197 1.47 -21.86 8.16
C LEU A 197 0.26 -22.67 7.67
N LYS A 198 -0.07 -23.77 8.36
CA LYS A 198 -1.24 -24.59 8.03
C LYS A 198 -2.56 -23.81 8.11
N ARG A 199 -2.71 -22.93 9.10
CA ARG A 199 -3.90 -22.07 9.25
C ARG A 199 -4.00 -21.08 8.09
N GLN A 200 -2.90 -20.38 7.78
CA GLN A 200 -2.85 -19.40 6.69
C GLN A 200 -3.16 -20.06 5.34
N LEU A 201 -2.53 -21.19 5.03
CA LEU A 201 -2.78 -21.95 3.80
C LEU A 201 -4.24 -22.39 3.68
N LYS A 202 -4.87 -22.82 4.78
CA LYS A 202 -6.31 -23.18 4.79
C LYS A 202 -7.20 -21.98 4.50
N GLN A 203 -6.89 -20.81 5.05
CA GLN A 203 -7.64 -19.57 4.79
C GLN A 203 -7.50 -19.14 3.33
N ILE A 204 -6.26 -19.12 2.81
CA ILE A 204 -5.96 -18.81 1.41
C ILE A 204 -6.71 -19.77 0.50
N TYR A 205 -6.59 -21.09 0.72
CA TYR A 205 -7.28 -22.10 -0.08
C TYR A 205 -8.80 -21.90 -0.10
N LYS A 206 -9.42 -21.65 1.06
CA LYS A 206 -10.86 -21.40 1.16
C LYS A 206 -11.25 -20.12 0.42
N LYS A 207 -10.46 -19.05 0.54
CA LYS A 207 -10.71 -17.75 -0.09
C LYS A 207 -10.55 -17.85 -1.60
N VAL A 208 -9.41 -18.35 -2.06
CA VAL A 208 -9.10 -18.64 -3.48
C VAL A 208 -10.18 -19.53 -4.09
N GLY A 209 -10.52 -20.65 -3.44
CA GLY A 209 -11.54 -21.58 -3.94
C GLY A 209 -12.89 -20.91 -4.12
N LYS A 210 -13.32 -20.06 -3.18
CA LYS A 210 -14.56 -19.28 -3.31
C LYS A 210 -14.50 -18.30 -4.48
N GLN A 211 -13.39 -17.56 -4.64
CA GLN A 211 -13.26 -16.60 -5.74
C GLN A 211 -13.20 -17.29 -7.10
N ALA A 212 -12.42 -18.37 -7.21
CA ALA A 212 -12.29 -19.13 -8.44
C ALA A 212 -13.61 -19.80 -8.83
N LEU A 213 -14.33 -20.39 -7.88
CA LEU A 213 -15.67 -20.94 -8.09
C LEU A 213 -16.63 -19.84 -8.58
N LYS A 214 -16.64 -18.68 -7.93
CA LYS A 214 -17.50 -17.57 -8.28
C LYS A 214 -17.21 -17.04 -9.69
N ASP A 215 -15.96 -16.66 -9.97
CA ASP A 215 -15.58 -15.94 -11.19
C ASP A 215 -15.39 -16.86 -12.40
N TYR A 216 -14.97 -18.11 -12.22
CA TYR A 216 -14.64 -18.99 -13.35
C TYR A 216 -15.60 -20.15 -13.56
N ILE A 217 -16.55 -20.36 -12.64
CA ILE A 217 -17.57 -21.42 -12.76
C ILE A 217 -18.97 -20.84 -12.69
N VAL A 218 -19.36 -20.22 -11.56
CA VAL A 218 -20.74 -19.76 -11.31
C VAL A 218 -21.17 -18.73 -12.35
N TYR A 219 -20.46 -17.60 -12.46
CA TYR A 219 -20.87 -16.55 -13.41
C TYR A 219 -20.82 -16.99 -14.88
N PRO A 220 -19.77 -17.69 -15.35
CA PRO A 220 -19.79 -18.28 -16.69
C PRO A 220 -20.99 -19.20 -16.93
N ALA A 221 -21.29 -20.12 -16.01
CA ALA A 221 -22.41 -21.04 -16.13
C ALA A 221 -23.77 -20.31 -16.21
N LEU A 222 -23.96 -19.23 -15.46
CA LEU A 222 -25.18 -18.42 -15.49
C LEU A 222 -25.47 -17.80 -16.87
N THR A 223 -24.45 -17.58 -17.69
CA THR A 223 -24.62 -17.03 -19.06
C THR A 223 -24.81 -18.10 -20.15
N GLY A 224 -24.94 -19.37 -19.76
CA GLY A 224 -25.31 -20.47 -20.65
C GLY A 224 -24.38 -20.58 -21.87
N PRO A 225 -24.88 -20.46 -23.12
CA PRO A 225 -24.07 -20.56 -24.33
C PRO A 225 -22.90 -19.56 -24.39
N PHE A 226 -22.98 -18.45 -23.66
CA PHE A 226 -21.95 -17.40 -23.65
C PHE A 226 -20.90 -17.56 -22.55
N TRP A 227 -20.85 -18.72 -21.88
CA TRP A 227 -19.95 -18.97 -20.75
C TRP A 227 -18.48 -18.64 -21.04
N LEU A 228 -17.95 -18.97 -22.23
CA LEU A 228 -16.57 -18.63 -22.62
C LEU A 228 -16.32 -17.11 -22.65
N ARG A 229 -17.32 -16.35 -23.08
CA ARG A 229 -17.24 -14.88 -23.16
C ARG A 229 -17.28 -14.27 -21.77
N THR A 230 -18.12 -14.79 -20.89
CA THR A 230 -18.15 -14.37 -19.48
C THR A 230 -16.88 -14.77 -18.75
N LEU A 231 -16.32 -15.95 -19.02
CA LEU A 231 -15.05 -16.40 -18.45
C LEU A 231 -13.90 -15.48 -18.86
N THR A 232 -13.81 -15.14 -20.16
CA THR A 232 -12.81 -14.19 -20.66
C THR A 232 -13.02 -12.78 -20.10
N ALA A 233 -14.26 -12.30 -20.00
CA ALA A 233 -14.57 -11.02 -19.37
C ALA A 233 -14.12 -10.97 -17.90
N ASN A 234 -14.31 -12.06 -17.15
CA ASN A 234 -13.89 -12.14 -15.75
C ASN A 234 -12.38 -12.19 -15.62
N ALA A 235 -11.70 -12.96 -16.47
CA ALA A 235 -10.24 -12.99 -16.52
C ALA A 235 -9.68 -11.58 -16.84
N THR A 236 -10.25 -10.89 -17.84
CA THR A 236 -9.86 -9.52 -18.20
C THR A 236 -10.15 -8.53 -17.08
N ALA A 237 -11.30 -8.61 -16.41
CA ALA A 237 -11.64 -7.72 -15.30
C ALA A 237 -10.70 -7.92 -14.08
N ASN A 238 -10.34 -9.16 -13.76
CA ASN A 238 -9.34 -9.46 -12.73
C ASN A 238 -7.94 -8.97 -13.14
N LEU A 239 -7.57 -9.12 -14.42
CA LEU A 239 -6.32 -8.58 -14.97
C LEU A 239 -6.25 -7.05 -14.87
N MET A 240 -7.35 -6.35 -15.20
CA MET A 240 -7.45 -4.90 -15.04
C MET A 240 -7.19 -4.48 -13.60
N ARG A 241 -7.84 -5.13 -12.62
CA ARG A 241 -7.61 -4.87 -11.20
C ARG A 241 -6.16 -5.18 -10.80
N ASN A 242 -5.60 -6.32 -11.23
CA ASN A 242 -4.23 -6.71 -10.87
C ASN A 242 -3.20 -5.68 -11.34
N VAL A 243 -3.22 -5.32 -12.63
CA VAL A 243 -2.29 -4.35 -13.20
C VAL A 243 -2.46 -2.98 -12.56
N TRP A 244 -3.70 -2.56 -12.31
CA TRP A 244 -3.98 -1.26 -11.71
C TRP A 244 -3.54 -1.18 -10.24
N ALA A 245 -3.89 -2.18 -9.41
CA ALA A 245 -3.48 -2.23 -8.01
C ALA A 245 -1.95 -2.32 -7.88
N TYR A 246 -1.30 -3.17 -8.68
CA TYR A 246 0.16 -3.24 -8.78
C TYR A 246 0.76 -1.86 -9.08
N LEU A 247 0.26 -1.17 -10.11
CA LEU A 247 0.78 0.12 -10.54
C LEU A 247 0.66 1.15 -9.42
N VAL A 248 -0.52 1.25 -8.80
CA VAL A 248 -0.80 2.22 -7.72
C VAL A 248 0.12 1.98 -6.52
N ILE A 249 0.20 0.74 -6.03
CA ILE A 249 0.99 0.40 -4.84
C ILE A 249 2.48 0.61 -5.08
N PHE A 250 3.00 0.18 -6.24
CA PHE A 250 4.41 0.35 -6.55
C PHE A 250 4.81 1.83 -6.70
N CYS A 251 3.94 2.65 -7.31
CA CYS A 251 4.19 4.10 -7.41
C CYS A 251 4.12 4.82 -6.07
N GLY A 252 3.54 4.19 -5.04
CA GLY A 252 3.51 4.72 -3.68
C GLY A 252 4.82 4.58 -2.90
N HIS A 253 5.68 3.62 -3.26
CA HIS A 253 6.80 3.20 -2.40
C HIS A 253 8.18 3.21 -3.04
N PHE A 254 8.26 3.08 -4.36
CA PHE A 254 9.51 2.85 -5.07
C PHE A 254 9.98 3.93 -6.06
N PRO A 255 9.25 5.03 -6.33
CA PRO A 255 9.84 6.09 -7.14
C PRO A 255 11.02 6.78 -6.47
N ASP A 256 11.80 7.50 -7.27
CA ASP A 256 12.90 8.30 -6.76
C ASP A 256 12.36 9.34 -5.76
N GLY A 257 12.92 9.37 -4.55
CA GLY A 257 12.44 10.23 -3.47
C GLY A 257 11.86 9.46 -2.29
N ALA A 258 11.24 8.29 -2.54
CA ALA A 258 10.86 7.37 -1.47
C ALA A 258 12.10 6.59 -1.01
N VAL A 259 12.46 6.74 0.26
CA VAL A 259 13.68 6.16 0.81
C VAL A 259 13.42 4.84 1.51
N HIS A 260 14.49 4.05 1.69
CA HIS A 260 14.47 2.82 2.47
C HIS A 260 15.23 3.05 3.78
N PHE A 261 14.90 2.28 4.81
CA PHE A 261 15.48 2.39 6.15
C PHE A 261 16.11 1.07 6.58
N THR A 262 17.12 1.12 7.45
CA THR A 262 17.68 -0.06 8.12
C THR A 262 16.91 -0.33 9.41
N GLU A 263 17.11 -1.52 9.99
CA GLU A 263 16.48 -1.89 11.27
C GLU A 263 16.95 -0.99 12.44
N GLU A 264 18.14 -0.38 12.32
CA GLU A 264 18.72 0.54 13.30
C GLU A 264 17.83 1.79 13.51
N GLU A 265 17.08 2.23 12.48
CA GLU A 265 16.13 3.34 12.58
C GLU A 265 15.00 3.07 13.59
N LEU A 266 14.68 1.80 13.83
CA LEU A 266 13.61 1.41 14.74
C LEU A 266 14.02 1.46 16.22
N GLU A 267 15.30 1.59 16.51
CA GLU A 267 15.81 1.63 17.88
C GLU A 267 15.45 2.97 18.55
N ASP A 268 14.65 2.89 19.61
CA ASP A 268 14.17 4.05 20.37
C ASP A 268 13.36 5.10 19.55
N GLU A 269 12.77 4.68 18.42
CA GLU A 269 11.96 5.55 17.53
C GLU A 269 10.80 6.20 18.29
N THR A 270 10.77 7.53 18.30
CA THR A 270 9.65 8.32 18.81
C THR A 270 8.52 8.38 17.79
N ARG A 271 7.31 8.74 18.23
CA ARG A 271 6.17 8.95 17.32
C ARG A 271 6.44 10.03 16.27
N ALA A 272 7.19 11.07 16.63
CA ALA A 272 7.54 12.14 15.71
C ALA A 272 8.52 11.67 14.62
N GLU A 273 9.52 10.86 14.98
CA GLU A 273 10.42 10.22 14.01
C GLU A 273 9.68 9.22 13.13
N TRP A 274 8.78 8.42 13.72
CA TRP A 274 7.91 7.53 12.96
C TRP A 274 7.16 8.29 11.87
N TYR A 275 6.57 9.45 12.19
CA TYR A 275 5.92 10.30 11.20
C TYR A 275 6.87 10.76 10.08
N LEU A 276 8.08 11.20 10.42
CA LEU A 276 9.08 11.58 9.42
C LEU A 276 9.44 10.40 8.51
N ARG A 277 9.64 9.22 9.08
CA ARG A 277 9.91 7.98 8.34
C ARG A 277 8.79 7.65 7.36
N GLN A 278 7.54 7.73 7.81
CA GLN A 278 6.37 7.48 6.96
C GLN A 278 6.30 8.44 5.75
N MET A 279 6.59 9.72 5.97
CA MET A 279 6.60 10.72 4.88
C MET A 279 7.72 10.46 3.88
N LEU A 280 8.93 10.16 4.37
CA LEU A 280 10.11 9.97 3.54
C LEU A 280 10.13 8.60 2.83
N GLY A 281 9.50 7.59 3.43
CA GLY A 281 9.34 6.25 2.87
C GLY A 281 8.23 6.13 1.83
N SER A 282 7.47 7.19 1.58
CA SER A 282 6.29 7.16 0.71
C SER A 282 6.37 8.24 -0.38
N ALA A 283 5.68 8.00 -1.49
CA ALA A 283 5.61 8.90 -2.63
C ALA A 283 4.17 9.07 -3.11
N ASN A 284 3.78 10.31 -3.33
CA ASN A 284 2.49 10.65 -3.91
C ASN A 284 2.54 10.64 -5.43
N PHE A 285 1.37 10.54 -6.06
CA PHE A 285 1.25 10.80 -7.49
C PHE A 285 0.09 11.74 -7.80
N GLU A 286 0.32 12.60 -8.79
CA GLU A 286 -0.68 13.53 -9.31
C GLU A 286 -1.65 12.81 -10.26
N GLY A 287 -2.91 13.21 -10.21
CA GLY A 287 -3.94 12.68 -11.09
C GLY A 287 -5.23 13.47 -11.06
N SER A 288 -6.19 13.05 -11.89
CA SER A 288 -7.55 13.59 -11.84
C SER A 288 -8.28 13.08 -10.58
N LYS A 289 -9.41 13.69 -10.21
CA LYS A 289 -10.28 13.16 -9.14
C LYS A 289 -10.70 11.71 -9.39
N LEU A 290 -10.93 11.35 -10.66
CA LEU A 290 -11.25 9.97 -11.03
C LEU A 290 -10.04 9.06 -10.83
N THR A 291 -8.83 9.52 -11.16
CA THR A 291 -7.59 8.77 -10.93
C THR A 291 -7.42 8.46 -9.44
N HIS A 292 -7.58 9.47 -8.57
CA HIS A 292 -7.47 9.29 -7.12
C HIS A 292 -8.57 8.39 -6.56
N LEU A 293 -9.83 8.53 -7.00
CA LEU A 293 -10.91 7.62 -6.62
C LEU A 293 -10.64 6.18 -7.07
N MET A 294 -10.26 6.01 -8.34
CA MET A 294 -9.97 4.69 -8.87
C MET A 294 -8.72 4.09 -8.25
N SER A 295 -7.85 4.88 -7.62
CA SER A 295 -6.67 4.40 -6.88
C SER A 295 -6.92 4.19 -5.39
N GLY A 296 -8.16 4.29 -4.89
CA GLY A 296 -8.42 4.14 -3.45
C GLY A 296 -7.97 5.33 -2.60
N GLN A 297 -7.76 6.49 -3.23
CA GLN A 297 -7.06 7.66 -2.71
C GLN A 297 -5.57 7.46 -2.44
N LEU A 298 -4.98 6.33 -2.83
CA LEU A 298 -3.54 6.01 -2.70
C LEU A 298 -2.62 6.86 -3.61
N GLY A 299 -3.16 7.85 -4.34
CA GLY A 299 -2.34 8.93 -4.88
C GLY A 299 -1.80 9.88 -3.81
N TYR A 300 -2.38 9.80 -2.60
CA TYR A 300 -1.97 10.46 -1.37
C TYR A 300 -1.34 9.44 -0.42
N GLN A 301 -0.32 8.71 -0.90
CA GLN A 301 0.35 7.65 -0.16
C GLN A 301 1.03 8.14 1.12
N ILE A 302 1.63 9.34 1.10
CA ILE A 302 2.22 9.99 2.28
C ILE A 302 1.15 10.15 3.36
N GLU A 303 -0.01 10.71 3.01
CA GLU A 303 -1.12 10.91 3.94
C GLU A 303 -1.73 9.58 4.40
N HIS A 304 -1.78 8.60 3.51
CA HIS A 304 -2.21 7.25 3.84
C HIS A 304 -1.29 6.60 4.89
N HIS A 305 0.02 6.76 4.79
CA HIS A 305 0.99 6.19 5.74
C HIS A 305 1.05 6.96 7.06
N LEU A 306 0.88 8.28 7.03
CA LEU A 306 0.73 9.09 8.24
C LEU A 306 -0.54 8.71 9.01
N PHE A 307 -1.66 8.50 8.31
CA PHE A 307 -2.98 8.33 8.89
C PHE A 307 -3.83 7.25 8.16
N PRO A 308 -3.42 5.97 8.24
CA PRO A 308 -4.05 4.90 7.46
C PRO A 308 -5.51 4.67 7.82
N ASP A 309 -5.87 4.99 9.07
CA ASP A 309 -7.19 4.81 9.67
C ASP A 309 -8.09 6.06 9.60
N LEU A 310 -7.67 7.13 8.94
CA LEU A 310 -8.55 8.26 8.63
C LEU A 310 -9.34 8.03 7.33
N PRO A 311 -10.55 8.61 7.19
CA PRO A 311 -11.34 8.51 5.96
C PRO A 311 -10.55 8.96 4.73
N SER A 312 -10.29 8.04 3.80
CA SER A 312 -9.51 8.26 2.58
C SER A 312 -10.01 9.43 1.73
N ASN A 313 -11.32 9.69 1.72
CA ASN A 313 -11.91 10.83 1.03
C ASN A 313 -11.42 12.20 1.55
N ARG A 314 -10.75 12.23 2.71
CA ARG A 314 -10.17 13.41 3.34
C ARG A 314 -8.69 13.57 3.03
N TYR A 315 -8.02 12.60 2.41
CA TYR A 315 -6.58 12.69 2.15
C TYR A 315 -6.18 13.88 1.27
N ALA A 316 -7.03 14.29 0.33
CA ALA A 316 -6.77 15.51 -0.46
C ALA A 316 -6.73 16.78 0.40
N GLU A 317 -7.53 16.85 1.48
CA GLU A 317 -7.50 17.97 2.44
C GLU A 317 -6.29 17.87 3.36
N VAL A 318 -5.98 16.67 3.86
CA VAL A 318 -4.80 16.41 4.69
C VAL A 318 -3.52 16.77 3.93
N ALA A 319 -3.44 16.43 2.65
CA ALA A 319 -2.29 16.68 1.80
C ALA A 319 -1.94 18.17 1.69
N VAL A 320 -2.93 19.07 1.74
CA VAL A 320 -2.68 20.52 1.75
C VAL A 320 -1.92 20.92 3.03
N LYS A 321 -2.34 20.39 4.19
CA LYS A 321 -1.72 20.69 5.48
C LYS A 321 -0.33 20.06 5.61
N VAL A 322 -0.20 18.79 5.20
CA VAL A 322 1.09 18.07 5.22
C VAL A 322 2.09 18.73 4.28
N LYS A 323 1.68 19.12 3.07
CA LYS A 323 2.57 19.82 2.12
C LYS A 323 3.03 21.18 2.63
N ASP A 324 2.18 21.93 3.34
CA ASP A 324 2.58 23.18 3.99
C ASP A 324 3.60 22.93 5.11
N LEU A 325 3.36 21.93 5.95
CA LEU A 325 4.29 21.49 6.99
C LEU A 325 5.64 21.11 6.39
N CYS A 326 5.66 20.25 5.37
CA CYS A 326 6.90 19.87 4.69
C CYS A 326 7.64 21.08 4.12
N LYS A 327 6.92 22.07 3.59
CA LYS A 327 7.53 23.32 3.09
C LYS A 327 8.14 24.17 4.22
N ARG A 328 7.49 24.27 5.38
CA ARG A 328 7.98 25.09 6.50
C ARG A 328 9.24 24.53 7.15
N TYR A 329 9.34 23.20 7.23
CA TYR A 329 10.47 22.48 7.81
C TYR A 329 11.46 21.96 6.75
N ASP A 330 11.30 22.37 5.49
CA ASP A 330 12.14 21.96 4.35
C ASP A 330 12.35 20.43 4.25
N ILE A 331 11.27 19.69 4.45
CA ILE A 331 11.19 18.24 4.29
C ILE A 331 10.77 17.93 2.85
N PRO A 332 11.46 17.01 2.15
CA PRO A 332 11.03 16.57 0.83
C PRO A 332 9.61 15.99 0.84
N TYR A 333 8.72 16.58 0.04
CA TYR A 333 7.39 16.05 -0.23
C TYR A 333 7.38 15.36 -1.61
N THR A 334 7.67 14.06 -1.63
CA THR A 334 7.87 13.29 -2.88
C THR A 334 6.54 13.14 -3.62
N THR A 335 6.39 13.85 -4.73
CA THR A 335 5.18 13.79 -5.57
C THR A 335 5.51 14.04 -7.04
N GLY A 336 4.69 13.51 -7.94
CA GLY A 336 4.83 13.76 -9.38
C GLY A 336 3.78 13.04 -10.23
N PRO A 337 3.77 13.26 -11.55
CA PRO A 337 2.80 12.61 -12.43
C PRO A 337 2.90 11.08 -12.37
N LEU A 338 1.76 10.37 -12.30
CA LEU A 338 1.70 8.91 -12.19
C LEU A 338 2.58 8.17 -13.21
N GLY A 339 2.58 8.61 -14.47
CA GLY A 339 3.40 8.01 -15.52
C GLY A 339 4.91 8.15 -15.25
N ARG A 340 5.34 9.28 -14.67
CA ARG A 340 6.75 9.49 -14.29
C ARG A 340 7.13 8.60 -13.12
N GLN A 341 6.30 8.55 -12.08
CA GLN A 341 6.51 7.67 -10.93
C GLN A 341 6.67 6.22 -11.38
N TYR A 342 5.76 5.74 -12.25
CA TYR A 342 5.83 4.38 -12.77
C TYR A 342 7.10 4.09 -13.58
N MET A 343 7.54 5.04 -14.42
CA MET A 343 8.78 4.88 -15.17
C MET A 343 10.02 4.86 -14.28
N GLN A 344 10.02 5.61 -13.17
CA GLN A 344 11.10 5.55 -12.18
C GLN A 344 11.15 4.18 -11.51
N VAL A 345 9.99 3.63 -11.13
CA VAL A 345 9.91 2.27 -10.57
C VAL A 345 10.43 1.22 -11.55
N LEU A 346 9.95 1.24 -12.81
CA LEU A 346 10.43 0.30 -13.83
C LEU A 346 11.93 0.45 -14.07
N ARG A 347 12.44 1.68 -14.14
CA ARG A 347 13.87 1.96 -14.25
C ARG A 347 14.64 1.31 -13.09
N THR A 348 14.18 1.46 -11.85
CA THR A 348 14.80 0.86 -10.66
C THR A 348 14.82 -0.66 -10.76
N ILE A 349 13.70 -1.29 -11.11
CA ILE A 349 13.59 -2.75 -11.28
C ILE A 349 14.55 -3.26 -12.35
N MET A 350 14.59 -2.60 -13.52
CA MET A 350 15.49 -2.98 -14.61
C MET A 350 16.95 -2.81 -14.21
N LYS A 351 17.28 -1.69 -13.54
CA LYS A 351 18.63 -1.38 -13.09
C LYS A 351 19.13 -2.37 -12.04
N LEU A 352 18.30 -2.69 -11.05
CA LEU A 352 18.64 -3.60 -9.97
C LEU A 352 18.57 -5.08 -10.37
N SER A 353 18.07 -5.39 -11.58
CA SER A 353 18.21 -6.73 -12.18
C SER A 353 19.66 -7.09 -12.51
N LEU A 354 20.49 -6.09 -12.81
CA LEU A 354 21.90 -6.25 -13.18
C LEU A 354 22.83 -6.18 -11.96
N PRO A 355 24.03 -6.81 -12.03
CA PRO A 355 25.06 -6.67 -11.02
C PRO A 355 25.42 -5.20 -10.74
N ASP A 356 25.68 -4.87 -9.48
CA ASP A 356 25.94 -3.50 -9.02
C ASP A 356 27.11 -2.81 -9.73
N LYS A 357 28.10 -3.56 -10.19
CA LYS A 357 29.25 -3.07 -10.96
C LYS A 357 28.91 -2.58 -12.37
N LEU A 358 27.74 -2.92 -12.90
CA LEU A 358 27.29 -2.57 -14.25
C LEU A 358 26.34 -1.37 -14.26
N THR A 359 25.99 -0.82 -13.09
CA THR A 359 24.99 0.25 -12.97
C THR A 359 25.49 1.33 -12.00
N SER A 360 25.08 2.58 -12.22
CA SER A 360 25.46 3.71 -11.35
C SER A 360 24.70 3.70 -10.01
N HIS A 361 25.24 4.32 -8.97
CA HIS A 361 24.44 4.62 -7.76
C HIS A 361 23.45 5.75 -8.06
N ASP A 362 22.21 5.64 -7.56
CA ASP A 362 21.32 6.80 -7.52
C ASP A 362 21.74 7.66 -6.33
N PRO A 363 21.89 8.99 -6.51
CA PRO A 363 22.14 9.88 -5.39
C PRO A 363 20.94 9.83 -4.44
N PRO A 364 21.16 9.92 -3.11
CA PRO A 364 20.05 10.07 -2.17
C PRO A 364 19.24 11.33 -2.54
N PRO A 365 17.91 11.31 -2.37
CA PRO A 365 17.12 12.50 -2.60
C PRO A 365 17.66 13.60 -1.67
N THR A 366 17.93 14.78 -2.19
CA THR A 366 18.62 15.84 -1.45
C THR A 366 17.60 16.88 -1.03
N ALA A 367 17.47 17.14 0.27
CA ALA A 367 16.73 18.31 0.75
C ALA A 367 17.38 19.59 0.16
N PRO A 368 16.61 20.59 -0.29
CA PRO A 368 17.16 21.86 -0.77
C PRO A 368 17.90 22.58 0.36
N ARG A 369 19.23 22.54 0.39
CA ARG A 369 20.02 23.19 1.47
C ARG A 369 19.72 24.68 1.60
N GLY A 370 19.03 25.07 2.67
CA GLY A 370 19.32 26.31 3.38
C GLY A 370 20.69 26.23 4.05
N GLU A 371 21.47 27.30 4.00
CA GLU A 371 22.83 27.36 4.52
C GLU A 371 22.92 27.04 6.03
N GLN A 372 23.83 26.12 6.39
CA GLN A 372 24.42 25.88 7.72
C GLN A 372 23.49 25.79 8.96
N ARG A 373 23.45 24.61 9.60
CA ARG A 373 23.96 24.36 10.97
C ARG A 373 23.63 22.95 11.47
N GLY A 374 24.49 22.41 12.34
CA GLY A 374 24.26 21.20 13.13
C GLY A 374 25.36 20.15 12.95
N ARG A 375 26.25 19.99 13.93
CA ARG A 375 27.18 18.85 14.01
C ARG A 375 26.44 17.66 14.61
N ARG A 376 26.69 16.45 14.11
CA ARG A 376 26.35 15.17 14.75
C ARG A 376 26.59 15.23 16.27
N LEU A 377 25.55 14.95 17.04
CA LEU A 377 25.66 14.77 18.49
C LEU A 377 26.36 13.44 18.77
N LYS A 378 27.29 13.44 19.73
CA LYS A 378 27.94 12.22 20.22
C LYS A 378 26.94 11.38 21.02
N ASP A 379 27.18 10.09 21.17
CA ASP A 379 26.31 9.18 21.95
C ASP A 379 26.08 9.65 23.40
N GLU A 380 27.03 10.41 23.93
CA GLU A 380 26.99 11.03 25.27
C GLU A 380 26.04 12.25 25.34
N GLU A 381 25.76 12.89 24.21
CA GLU A 381 24.94 14.10 24.05
C GLU A 381 23.48 13.77 23.69
N ARG A 382 23.16 12.50 23.43
CA ARG A 382 21.80 12.01 23.17
C ARG A 382 20.96 12.08 24.47
N PRO A 383 19.74 12.63 24.45
CA PRO A 383 18.84 12.55 25.59
C PRO A 383 18.60 11.08 25.96
N ARG A 384 18.69 10.73 27.25
CA ARG A 384 18.36 9.36 27.69
C ARG A 384 16.87 9.10 27.43
N ALA A 385 16.57 7.97 26.79
CA ALA A 385 15.22 7.50 26.52
C ALA A 385 14.32 7.67 27.76
N ARG A 386 13.18 8.35 27.59
CA ARG A 386 12.16 8.42 28.65
C ARG A 386 11.49 7.05 28.74
N SER A 387 11.50 6.47 29.94
CA SER A 387 10.95 5.14 30.25
C SER A 387 9.42 5.09 30.30
N GLU A 388 8.71 5.92 29.54
CA GLU A 388 7.24 5.98 29.54
C GLU A 388 6.66 5.51 28.21
N LEU A 389 7.00 4.28 27.84
CA LEU A 389 6.18 3.48 26.93
C LEU A 389 5.71 2.26 27.73
N GLY A 390 4.40 2.14 27.90
CA GLY A 390 3.77 1.13 28.72
C GLY A 390 4.20 -0.28 28.37
N HIS A 391 4.48 -1.10 29.38
CA HIS A 391 4.75 -2.51 29.22
C HIS A 391 3.54 -3.23 28.59
N TRP A 392 3.75 -3.95 27.48
CA TRP A 392 2.74 -4.84 26.93
C TRP A 392 2.88 -6.23 27.56
N SER A 393 1.82 -6.67 28.24
CA SER A 393 1.69 -7.99 28.86
C SER A 393 1.23 -9.01 27.81
N SER A 394 2.09 -9.97 27.46
CA SER A 394 1.71 -11.14 26.66
C SER A 394 0.92 -12.14 27.52
N SER A 395 -0.36 -11.89 27.75
CA SER A 395 -1.23 -12.90 28.33
C SER A 395 -2.69 -12.70 27.92
N ALA A 396 -3.11 -13.51 26.95
CA ALA A 396 -4.50 -13.90 26.81
C ALA A 396 -4.54 -15.43 26.96
N ALA A 397 -5.18 -15.87 28.03
CA ALA A 397 -5.49 -17.26 28.36
C ALA A 397 -6.57 -17.84 27.44
#